data_AF-A0ABD2PMV4-F1
#
_entry.id   AF-A0ABD2PMV4-F1
#
_cell.length_a   1.000
_cell.length_b   1.000
_cell.length_c   1.000
_cell.angle_alpha   90.00
_cell.angle_beta   90.00
_cell.angle_gamma   90.00
#
_symmetry.space_group_name_H-M   'P 1'
#
loop_
_entity.id
_entity.type
_entity.pdbx_description
1 polymer ?
#
loop_
_entity_poly.entity_id
_entity_poly.type
_entity_poly.pdbx_seq_one_letter_code
_entity_poly.pdbx_strand_id
1 'polypeptide(L)'
;DLLHSDGLTIHPAGWDPLESRVDVFPLTNLDGKRTYAIGYTFYRLFGLVLQDDLLAEVSDETCSDYSEGSNLVGVLVPGTILVLTEALCVRFLNEFFSYMLKDHTHHNCVLIESNVLRSLLSNAAALLTRLPLVALKQKLGIQAIQLELRDSLMERTFAVPNEWQSREQIIRNLDLGLVLHYLDLDKLVTLLLTLLTEGRVVLICPDRVQCSFMCEAILMLMKPFTWNFTYVSNLPATLVDILGAPGPLF
;
A
#
# COMPACT_ATOMS: atom_id res chain seq x y z
N ASP A 1 16.97 27.09 7.53
CA ASP A 1 16.11 26.84 8.71
C ASP A 1 14.67 27.21 8.42
N LEU A 2 13.89 26.26 7.91
CA LEU A 2 12.43 26.22 8.03
C LEU A 2 11.96 24.81 7.69
N LEU A 3 11.30 24.19 8.68
CA LEU A 3 10.42 23.03 8.61
C LEU A 3 11.06 21.63 8.57
N HIS A 4 11.36 21.13 9.77
CA HIS A 4 11.01 19.77 10.13
C HIS A 4 10.24 19.75 11.46
N SER A 5 8.98 19.35 11.40
CA SER A 5 8.28 18.59 12.44
C SER A 5 6.99 18.06 11.79
N ASP A 6 7.05 16.85 11.25
CA ASP A 6 5.90 16.02 10.82
C ASP A 6 5.06 16.44 9.60
N GLY A 7 5.68 16.93 8.52
CA GLY A 7 5.02 17.08 7.22
C GLY A 7 6.01 17.45 6.11
N LEU A 8 5.96 16.72 4.99
CA LEU A 8 6.89 16.73 3.85
C LEU A 8 8.31 16.19 4.13
N THR A 9 8.51 14.91 3.84
CA THR A 9 9.82 14.28 3.71
C THR A 9 10.41 14.58 2.33
N ILE A 10 11.54 15.30 2.29
CA ILE A 10 12.41 15.33 1.11
C ILE A 10 13.17 14.00 1.10
N HIS A 11 12.87 13.14 0.13
CA HIS A 11 13.43 11.80 0.06
C HIS A 11 14.91 11.79 -0.38
N PRO A 12 15.71 10.81 0.07
CA PRO A 12 17.14 10.73 -0.25
C PRO A 12 17.39 10.47 -1.75
N ALA A 13 18.56 10.93 -2.22
CA ALA A 13 18.96 10.87 -3.62
C ALA A 13 18.92 9.43 -4.18
N GLY A 14 18.15 9.24 -5.26
CA GLY A 14 17.87 7.95 -5.91
C GLY A 14 16.38 7.56 -5.88
N TRP A 15 15.56 8.27 -5.12
CA TRP A 15 14.10 8.17 -5.18
C TRP A 15 13.54 8.99 -6.34
N ASP A 16 12.67 8.40 -7.16
CA ASP A 16 11.72 9.16 -7.97
C ASP A 16 10.52 9.48 -7.06
N PRO A 17 10.40 10.69 -6.49
CA PRO A 17 9.37 11.04 -5.50
C PRO A 17 7.96 10.97 -6.07
N LEU A 18 7.80 10.62 -7.35
CA LEU A 18 6.55 10.57 -8.08
C LEU A 18 6.03 9.15 -8.31
N GLU A 19 6.77 8.10 -7.94
CA GLU A 19 6.28 6.73 -8.06
C GLU A 19 5.20 6.44 -7.01
N SER A 20 4.05 5.93 -7.46
CA SER A 20 2.99 5.46 -6.58
C SER A 20 3.50 4.34 -5.67
N ARG A 21 3.20 4.42 -4.38
CA ARG A 21 3.66 3.46 -3.38
C ARG A 21 2.51 2.66 -2.80
N VAL A 22 2.70 1.36 -2.60
CA VAL A 22 1.73 0.53 -1.89
C VAL A 22 2.29 0.04 -0.57
N ASP A 23 1.68 0.50 0.52
CA ASP A 23 1.96 0.07 1.88
C ASP A 23 0.95 -1.01 2.32
N VAL A 24 1.39 -1.98 3.12
CA VAL A 24 0.53 -3.02 3.69
C VAL A 24 0.67 -3.01 5.20
N PHE A 25 -0.44 -2.91 5.90
CA PHE A 25 -0.51 -2.96 7.35
C PHE A 25 -1.43 -4.11 7.76
N PRO A 26 -0.87 -5.27 8.15
CA PRO A 26 -1.63 -6.33 8.80
C PRO A 26 -2.15 -5.83 10.15
N LEU A 27 -3.45 -5.94 10.33
CA LEU A 27 -4.20 -5.67 11.55
C LEU A 27 -4.75 -6.99 12.06
N THR A 28 -4.65 -7.23 13.35
CA THR A 28 -5.17 -8.45 13.98
C THR A 28 -6.41 -8.09 14.77
N ASN A 29 -7.54 -8.75 14.47
CA ASN A 29 -8.78 -8.57 15.21
C ASN A 29 -8.76 -9.35 16.54
N LEU A 30 -9.82 -9.21 17.35
CA LEU A 30 -9.94 -9.91 18.65
C LEU A 30 -9.97 -11.44 18.52
N ASP A 31 -10.37 -11.97 17.36
CA ASP A 31 -10.38 -13.42 17.09
C ASP A 31 -9.03 -13.95 16.60
N GLY A 32 -7.99 -13.11 16.53
CA GLY A 32 -6.69 -13.46 15.95
C GLY A 32 -6.69 -13.54 14.42
N LYS A 33 -7.79 -13.14 13.77
CA LYS A 33 -7.91 -13.09 12.32
C LYS A 33 -7.25 -11.82 11.78
N ARG A 34 -6.48 -11.99 10.70
CA ARG A 34 -5.82 -10.87 10.02
C ARG A 34 -6.77 -10.16 9.07
N THR A 35 -6.74 -8.84 9.13
CA THR A 35 -7.24 -7.90 8.13
C THR A 35 -6.05 -7.09 7.64
N TYR A 36 -6.02 -6.72 6.37
CA TYR A 36 -4.96 -5.93 5.78
C TYR A 36 -5.51 -4.55 5.46
N ALA A 37 -4.83 -3.51 5.96
CA ALA A 37 -4.99 -2.16 5.46
C ALA A 37 -3.94 -1.93 4.37
N ILE A 38 -4.39 -1.84 3.12
CA ILE A 38 -3.53 -1.64 1.96
C ILE A 38 -3.65 -0.17 1.56
N GLY A 39 -2.57 0.58 1.73
CA GLY A 39 -2.49 2.00 1.42
C GLY A 39 -1.85 2.23 0.06
N TYR A 40 -2.57 2.81 -0.90
CA TYR A 40 -2.05 3.26 -2.18
C TYR A 40 -1.76 4.77 -2.09
N THR A 41 -0.49 5.14 -2.03
CA THR A 41 -0.03 6.54 -1.95
C THR A 41 0.31 7.05 -3.34
N PHE A 42 -0.22 8.23 -3.67
CA PHE A 42 -0.02 8.96 -4.92
C PHE A 42 0.25 10.44 -4.60
N TYR A 43 0.75 11.20 -5.56
CA TYR A 43 1.03 12.62 -5.37
C TYR A 43 0.10 13.47 -6.24
N ARG A 44 -0.48 14.51 -5.63
CA ARG A 44 -1.27 15.53 -6.32
C ARG A 44 -0.47 16.82 -6.39
N LEU A 45 -0.54 17.51 -7.53
CA LEU A 45 0.06 18.83 -7.69
C LEU A 45 -0.95 19.90 -7.28
N PHE A 46 -0.53 20.79 -6.38
CA PHE A 46 -1.29 21.96 -5.95
C PHE A 46 -0.53 23.24 -6.30
N GLY A 47 -1.26 24.31 -6.62
CA GLY A 47 -0.71 25.65 -6.74
C GLY A 47 -0.72 26.35 -5.38
N LEU A 48 0.40 26.92 -4.97
CA LEU A 48 0.47 27.85 -3.83
C LEU A 48 0.70 29.27 -4.35
N VAL A 49 -0.14 30.21 -3.92
CA VAL A 49 0.08 31.63 -4.20
C VAL A 49 0.94 32.19 -3.08
N LEU A 50 2.13 32.73 -3.40
CA LEU A 50 2.95 33.41 -2.40
C LEU A 50 2.41 34.83 -2.15
N GLN A 51 2.16 35.16 -0.88
CA GLN A 51 1.77 36.50 -0.46
C GLN A 51 2.81 37.03 0.53
N ASP A 52 3.53 38.08 0.16
CA ASP A 52 4.51 38.78 1.01
C ASP A 52 5.53 37.86 1.71
N ASP A 53 6.17 36.95 0.95
CA ASP A 53 7.15 35.94 1.43
C ASP A 53 6.62 34.91 2.44
N LEU A 54 5.31 34.88 2.70
CA LEU A 54 4.63 33.85 3.48
C LEU A 54 3.84 32.93 2.55
N LEU A 55 3.85 31.63 2.84
CA LEU A 55 3.05 30.64 2.12
C LEU A 55 1.57 30.93 2.37
N ALA A 56 0.90 31.48 1.35
CA ALA A 56 -0.54 31.71 1.37
C ALA A 56 -1.28 30.60 0.58
N GLU A 57 -2.60 30.69 0.66
CA GLU A 57 -3.63 29.67 0.41
C GLU A 57 -3.33 28.61 -0.67
N VAL A 58 -3.68 27.37 -0.36
CA VAL A 58 -3.64 26.24 -1.30
C VAL A 58 -4.81 26.37 -2.26
N SER A 59 -4.55 26.63 -3.54
CA SER A 59 -5.59 26.51 -4.57
C SER A 59 -5.62 25.08 -5.11
N ASP A 60 -6.83 24.50 -5.14
CA ASP A 60 -7.12 23.20 -5.80
C ASP A 60 -7.32 23.38 -7.33
N GLU A 61 -7.09 24.59 -7.84
CA GLU A 61 -7.17 24.88 -9.27
C GLU A 61 -6.04 24.17 -9.99
N THR A 62 -6.39 23.36 -10.98
CA THR A 62 -5.41 22.63 -11.77
C THR A 62 -4.46 23.62 -12.41
N CYS A 63 -3.16 23.36 -12.24
CA CYS A 63 -2.02 24.10 -12.79
C CYS A 63 -1.96 24.20 -14.33
N SER A 64 -3.09 24.09 -15.05
CA SER A 64 -3.14 24.23 -16.50
C SER A 64 -3.03 25.68 -16.98
N ASP A 65 -3.31 26.66 -16.12
CA ASP A 65 -3.39 28.08 -16.50
C ASP A 65 -2.18 28.89 -15.98
N TYR A 66 -0.97 28.36 -16.16
CA TYR A 66 0.24 29.13 -15.91
C TYR A 66 0.40 30.24 -16.95
N SER A 67 0.13 31.48 -16.55
CA SER A 67 0.67 32.64 -17.24
C SER A 67 2.05 32.98 -16.66
N GLU A 68 3.05 33.12 -17.52
CA GLU A 68 4.38 33.59 -17.13
C GLU A 68 4.25 34.95 -16.39
N GLY A 69 4.43 34.95 -15.07
CA GLY A 69 4.34 36.16 -14.24
C GLY A 69 3.61 36.03 -12.90
N SER A 70 2.98 34.88 -12.59
CA SER A 70 2.34 34.66 -11.29
C SER A 70 3.33 34.15 -10.23
N ASN A 71 3.19 34.61 -8.98
CA ASN A 71 3.95 34.14 -7.81
C ASN A 71 3.46 32.74 -7.33
N LEU A 72 3.27 31.82 -8.26
CA LEU A 72 2.68 30.51 -8.03
C LEU A 72 3.78 29.45 -7.91
N VAL A 73 3.80 28.74 -6.78
CA VAL A 73 4.72 27.62 -6.52
C VAL A 73 3.93 26.32 -6.57
N GLY A 74 4.31 25.42 -7.49
CA GLY A 74 3.75 24.07 -7.53
C GLY A 74 4.27 23.23 -6.36
N VAL A 75 3.37 22.63 -5.60
CA VAL A 75 3.70 21.74 -4.48
C VAL A 75 3.04 20.38 -4.65
N LEU A 76 3.82 19.32 -4.46
CA LEU A 76 3.34 17.95 -4.47
C LEU A 76 2.89 17.55 -3.08
N VAL A 77 1.61 17.19 -2.97
CA VAL A 77 1.01 16.74 -1.72
C VAL A 77 0.66 15.26 -1.86
N PRO A 78 1.17 14.39 -0.96
CA PRO A 78 0.82 12.98 -0.97
C PRO A 78 -0.65 12.78 -0.56
N GLY A 79 -1.37 11.98 -1.33
CA GLY A 79 -2.67 11.44 -0.99
C GLY A 79 -2.57 9.91 -0.85
N THR A 80 -3.32 9.33 0.08
CA THR A 80 -3.35 7.87 0.28
C THR A 80 -4.77 7.34 0.22
N ILE A 81 -5.00 6.34 -0.63
CA ILE A 81 -6.22 5.54 -0.66
C ILE A 81 -6.01 4.34 0.27
N LEU A 82 -6.84 4.20 1.30
CA LEU A 82 -6.74 3.07 2.23
C LEU A 82 -7.86 2.07 1.97
N VAL A 83 -7.51 0.81 1.71
CA VAL A 83 -8.45 -0.30 1.55
C VAL A 83 -8.28 -1.30 2.67
N LEU A 84 -9.36 -1.56 3.42
CA LEU A 84 -9.41 -2.61 4.43
C LEU A 84 -9.98 -3.90 3.82
N THR A 85 -9.22 -4.99 3.88
CA THR A 85 -9.60 -6.27 3.25
C THR A 85 -9.06 -7.46 4.03
N GLU A 86 -9.80 -8.57 4.07
CA GLU A 86 -9.30 -9.84 4.65
C GLU A 86 -8.39 -10.62 3.69
N ALA A 87 -8.32 -10.21 2.43
CA ALA A 87 -7.48 -10.83 1.42
C ALA A 87 -6.30 -9.92 1.10
N LEU A 88 -5.08 -10.48 1.11
CA LEU A 88 -3.90 -9.78 0.65
C LEU A 88 -3.93 -9.73 -0.88
N CYS A 89 -4.45 -8.64 -1.44
CA CYS A 89 -4.67 -8.44 -2.88
C CYS A 89 -3.90 -7.22 -3.42
N VAL A 90 -2.67 -7.05 -2.93
CA VAL A 90 -1.84 -5.86 -3.18
C VAL A 90 -1.68 -5.60 -4.67
N ARG A 91 -1.32 -6.62 -5.45
CA ARG A 91 -1.05 -6.46 -6.88
C ARG A 91 -2.29 -5.97 -7.62
N PHE A 92 -3.44 -6.56 -7.35
CA PHE A 92 -4.70 -6.12 -7.97
C PHE A 92 -5.07 -4.70 -7.58
N LEU A 93 -5.00 -4.34 -6.29
CA LEU A 93 -5.30 -2.98 -5.86
C LEU A 93 -4.31 -1.97 -6.45
N ASN A 94 -3.02 -2.33 -6.52
CA ASN A 94 -2.01 -1.50 -7.16
C ASN A 94 -2.33 -1.27 -8.64
N GLU A 95 -2.60 -2.33 -9.41
CA GLU A 95 -2.95 -2.24 -10.82
C GLU A 95 -4.27 -1.47 -11.03
N PHE A 96 -5.26 -1.69 -10.16
CA PHE A 96 -6.57 -1.04 -10.20
C PHE A 96 -6.48 0.47 -9.95
N PHE A 97 -5.85 0.90 -8.86
CA PHE A 97 -5.71 2.33 -8.55
C PHE A 97 -4.73 3.03 -9.49
N SER A 98 -3.63 2.37 -9.87
CA SER A 98 -2.73 2.90 -10.88
C SER A 98 -3.46 3.13 -12.19
N TYR A 99 -4.34 2.23 -12.60
CA TYR A 99 -5.17 2.43 -13.79
C TYR A 99 -6.16 3.57 -13.64
N MET A 100 -6.94 3.56 -12.56
CA MET A 100 -7.97 4.56 -12.27
C MET A 100 -7.40 5.99 -12.26
N LEU A 101 -6.16 6.15 -11.78
CA LEU A 101 -5.53 7.46 -11.71
C LEU A 101 -4.73 7.80 -12.98
N LYS A 102 -4.36 6.82 -13.81
CA LYS A 102 -3.46 7.00 -14.96
C LYS A 102 -3.97 8.06 -15.95
N ASP A 103 -5.26 8.07 -16.25
CA ASP A 103 -5.85 8.99 -17.23
C ASP A 103 -5.86 10.45 -16.75
N HIS A 104 -5.52 10.66 -15.48
CA HIS A 104 -5.37 11.95 -14.88
C HIS A 104 -3.95 12.19 -14.34
N THR A 105 -2.99 11.36 -14.76
CA THR A 105 -1.57 11.58 -14.44
C THR A 105 -0.88 12.35 -15.55
N HIS A 106 -0.17 13.41 -15.18
CA HIS A 106 0.75 14.12 -16.06
C HIS A 106 2.10 14.22 -15.36
N HIS A 107 3.19 13.77 -16.00
CA HIS A 107 4.52 13.66 -15.38
C HIS A 107 4.48 12.98 -14.00
N ASN A 108 3.83 11.82 -13.89
CA ASN A 108 3.68 11.05 -12.63
C ASN A 108 2.95 11.80 -11.48
N CYS A 109 2.31 12.93 -11.77
CA CYS A 109 1.49 13.69 -10.82
C CYS A 109 0.01 13.56 -11.17
N VAL A 110 -0.83 13.34 -10.17
CA VAL A 110 -2.28 13.26 -10.35
C VAL A 110 -2.87 14.68 -10.40
N LEU A 111 -3.29 15.10 -11.60
CA LEU A 111 -4.00 16.35 -11.86
C LEU A 111 -5.50 16.09 -11.87
N ILE A 112 -6.04 15.70 -10.71
CA ILE A 112 -7.48 15.48 -10.53
C ILE A 112 -8.02 16.53 -9.58
N GLU A 113 -9.08 17.22 -10.00
CA GLU A 113 -9.89 18.06 -9.11
C GLU A 113 -10.47 17.24 -7.95
N SER A 114 -10.53 17.79 -6.74
CA SER A 114 -10.98 17.02 -5.58
C SER A 114 -12.38 16.40 -5.74
N ASN A 115 -13.29 17.04 -6.48
CA ASN A 115 -14.63 16.52 -6.74
C ASN A 115 -14.63 15.29 -7.66
N VAL A 116 -13.81 15.32 -8.72
CA VAL A 116 -13.64 14.19 -9.64
C VAL A 116 -13.00 13.01 -8.90
N LEU A 117 -11.96 13.27 -8.10
CA LEU A 117 -11.31 12.23 -7.29
C LEU A 117 -12.30 11.58 -6.32
N ARG A 118 -13.12 12.37 -5.63
CA ARG A 118 -14.16 11.84 -4.73
C ARG A 118 -15.17 10.97 -5.46
N SER A 119 -15.61 11.38 -6.65
CA SER A 119 -16.54 10.58 -7.48
C SER A 119 -15.91 9.25 -7.90
N LEU A 120 -14.68 9.28 -8.41
CA LEU A 120 -13.92 8.09 -8.80
C LEU A 120 -13.74 7.12 -7.62
N LEU A 121 -13.34 7.64 -6.46
CA LEU A 121 -13.17 6.84 -5.24
C LEU A 121 -14.49 6.24 -4.75
N SER A 122 -15.59 6.99 -4.85
CA SER A 122 -16.93 6.49 -4.51
C SER A 122 -17.36 5.34 -5.44
N ASN A 123 -17.15 5.51 -6.75
CA ASN A 123 -17.46 4.48 -7.75
C ASN A 123 -16.57 3.25 -7.57
N ALA A 124 -15.27 3.44 -7.34
CA ALA A 124 -14.31 2.38 -7.02
C ALA A 124 -14.72 1.61 -5.76
N ALA A 125 -15.09 2.30 -4.68
CA ALA A 125 -15.56 1.66 -3.45
C ALA A 125 -16.83 0.84 -3.69
N ALA A 126 -17.79 1.36 -4.45
CA ALA A 126 -19.01 0.64 -4.81
C ALA A 126 -18.73 -0.61 -5.65
N LEU A 127 -17.75 -0.57 -6.56
CA LEU A 127 -17.33 -1.73 -7.34
C LEU A 127 -16.64 -2.78 -6.47
N LEU A 128 -15.63 -2.36 -5.68
CA LEU A 128 -14.84 -3.26 -4.85
C LEU A 128 -15.69 -3.97 -3.78
N THR A 129 -16.67 -3.27 -3.20
CA THR A 129 -17.59 -3.86 -2.20
C THR A 129 -18.58 -4.86 -2.79
N ARG A 130 -18.88 -4.76 -4.08
CA ARG A 130 -19.76 -5.70 -4.81
C ARG A 130 -19.02 -6.90 -5.37
N LEU A 131 -17.68 -6.89 -5.36
CA LEU A 131 -16.91 -8.03 -5.85
C LEU A 131 -17.21 -9.27 -4.99
N PRO A 132 -17.59 -10.40 -5.60
CA PRO A 132 -17.89 -11.62 -4.86
C PRO A 132 -16.58 -12.31 -4.45
N LEU A 133 -15.84 -11.69 -3.53
CA LEU A 133 -14.54 -12.17 -3.03
C LEU A 133 -14.64 -13.60 -2.47
N VAL A 134 -15.80 -13.99 -1.95
CA VAL A 134 -16.06 -15.36 -1.47
C VAL A 134 -16.12 -16.36 -2.63
N ALA A 135 -16.79 -16.03 -3.73
CA ALA A 135 -16.85 -16.87 -4.93
C ALA A 135 -15.48 -17.01 -5.59
N LEU A 136 -14.69 -15.93 -5.54
CA LEU A 136 -13.30 -15.90 -5.99
C LEU A 136 -12.41 -16.80 -5.12
N LYS A 137 -12.55 -16.74 -3.79
CA LYS A 137 -11.84 -17.62 -2.83
C LYS A 137 -12.20 -19.10 -2.97
N GLN A 138 -13.43 -19.42 -3.40
CA GLN A 138 -13.95 -20.80 -3.49
C GLN A 138 -13.59 -21.52 -4.81
N LYS A 139 -12.62 -21.02 -5.58
CA LYS A 139 -12.10 -21.67 -6.80
C LYS A 139 -13.16 -21.96 -7.88
N LEU A 140 -14.13 -21.07 -8.09
CA LEU A 140 -15.17 -21.24 -9.13
C LEU A 140 -14.67 -21.06 -10.58
N GLY A 141 -13.37 -21.28 -10.86
CA GLY A 141 -12.81 -21.16 -12.22
C GLY A 141 -12.79 -19.74 -12.78
N ILE A 142 -12.98 -18.71 -11.95
CA ILE A 142 -12.97 -17.31 -12.37
C ILE A 142 -11.51 -16.88 -12.61
N GLN A 143 -11.17 -16.61 -13.87
CA GLN A 143 -9.80 -16.25 -14.28
C GLN A 143 -9.58 -14.73 -14.38
N ALA A 144 -10.64 -13.95 -14.56
CA ALA A 144 -10.57 -12.51 -14.73
C ALA A 144 -11.80 -11.81 -14.13
N ILE A 145 -11.61 -10.56 -13.72
CA ILE A 145 -12.64 -9.64 -13.27
C ILE A 145 -12.61 -8.44 -14.21
N GLN A 146 -13.72 -8.21 -14.89
CA GLN A 146 -13.91 -7.01 -15.68
C GLN A 146 -14.54 -5.95 -14.80
N LEU A 147 -13.87 -4.80 -14.71
CA LEU A 147 -14.35 -3.65 -13.96
C LEU A 147 -14.61 -2.50 -14.93
N GLU A 148 -15.80 -1.93 -14.80
CA GLU A 148 -16.24 -0.76 -15.56
C GLU A 148 -16.52 0.35 -14.54
N LEU A 149 -15.74 1.44 -14.61
CA LEU A 149 -16.00 2.62 -13.78
C LEU A 149 -17.07 3.48 -14.45
N ARG A 150 -18.24 3.58 -13.81
CA ARG A 150 -19.27 4.55 -14.21
C ARG A 150 -18.65 5.95 -14.28
N ASP A 151 -19.01 6.69 -15.32
CA ASP A 151 -18.54 8.04 -15.68
C ASP A 151 -17.19 8.12 -16.39
N SER A 152 -16.49 7.01 -16.55
CA SER A 152 -15.35 6.89 -17.45
C SER A 152 -15.71 5.90 -18.58
N LEU A 153 -15.34 6.18 -19.82
CA LEU A 153 -15.37 5.17 -20.91
C LEU A 153 -14.32 4.06 -20.71
N MET A 154 -13.83 3.88 -19.47
CA MET A 154 -12.74 3.00 -19.10
C MET A 154 -13.28 1.65 -18.68
N GLU A 155 -13.23 0.72 -19.62
CA GLU A 155 -13.45 -0.70 -19.39
C GLU A 155 -12.08 -1.39 -19.29
N ARG A 156 -11.80 -2.05 -18.16
CA ARG A 156 -10.58 -2.84 -18.02
C ARG A 156 -10.83 -4.18 -17.38
N THR A 157 -10.27 -5.20 -18.02
CA THR A 157 -10.21 -6.55 -17.49
C THR A 157 -8.95 -6.71 -16.65
N PHE A 158 -9.13 -6.99 -15.38
CA PHE A 158 -8.08 -7.36 -14.44
C PHE A 158 -8.04 -8.88 -14.37
N ALA A 159 -6.84 -9.46 -14.43
CA ALA A 159 -6.70 -10.87 -14.08
C ALA A 159 -7.12 -11.05 -12.61
N VAL A 160 -7.85 -12.12 -12.29
CA VAL A 160 -8.07 -12.48 -10.89
C VAL A 160 -6.70 -12.76 -10.30
N PRO A 161 -6.32 -12.14 -9.17
CA PRO A 161 -5.07 -12.49 -8.51
C PRO A 161 -4.99 -13.98 -8.27
N ASN A 162 -3.89 -14.60 -8.69
CA ASN A 162 -3.64 -16.02 -8.43
C ASN A 162 -3.69 -16.34 -6.92
N GLU A 163 -3.44 -15.33 -6.06
CA GLU A 163 -3.67 -15.34 -4.60
C GLU A 163 -5.08 -15.82 -4.20
N TRP A 164 -6.08 -15.59 -5.05
CA TRP A 164 -7.47 -15.96 -4.82
C TRP A 164 -7.80 -17.36 -5.35
N GLN A 165 -6.93 -17.95 -6.19
CA GLN A 165 -7.20 -19.18 -6.93
C GLN A 165 -6.65 -20.46 -6.28
N SER A 166 -5.65 -20.41 -5.39
CA SER A 166 -5.33 -21.51 -4.45
C SER A 166 -4.36 -21.10 -3.33
N ARG A 167 -4.44 -21.78 -2.17
CA ARG A 167 -3.45 -21.63 -1.06
C ARG A 167 -2.00 -21.92 -1.49
N GLU A 168 -1.80 -22.72 -2.53
CA GLU A 168 -0.49 -23.12 -3.07
C GLU A 168 0.09 -22.07 -4.03
N GLN A 169 -0.73 -21.16 -4.56
CA GLN A 169 -0.31 -20.11 -5.50
C GLN A 169 -0.01 -18.76 -4.83
N ILE A 170 -0.37 -18.57 -3.56
CA ILE A 170 0.02 -17.39 -2.75
C ILE A 170 1.57 -17.27 -2.68
N ILE A 171 2.25 -18.43 -2.69
CA ILE A 171 3.71 -18.60 -2.76
C ILE A 171 4.34 -17.94 -4.00
N ARG A 172 3.59 -17.78 -5.11
CA ARG A 172 4.13 -17.21 -6.36
C ARG A 172 4.01 -15.68 -6.43
N ASN A 173 3.26 -15.04 -5.53
CA ASN A 173 2.88 -13.64 -5.68
C ASN A 173 3.39 -12.70 -4.57
N LEU A 174 3.63 -13.18 -3.35
CA LEU A 174 4.71 -12.57 -2.59
C LEU A 174 5.98 -13.10 -3.20
N ASP A 175 6.79 -12.19 -3.73
CA ASP A 175 8.08 -12.52 -4.28
C ASP A 175 8.93 -13.11 -3.14
N LEU A 176 8.90 -14.43 -2.96
CA LEU A 176 9.80 -15.14 -2.06
C LEU A 176 11.26 -14.88 -2.45
N GLY A 177 11.49 -14.46 -3.70
CA GLY A 177 12.75 -13.89 -4.15
C GLY A 177 13.17 -12.69 -3.30
N LEU A 178 12.27 -11.84 -2.80
CA LEU A 178 12.61 -10.76 -1.86
C LEU A 178 13.18 -11.32 -0.55
N VAL A 179 12.57 -12.36 0.01
CA VAL A 179 13.08 -12.99 1.25
C VAL A 179 14.48 -13.56 1.02
N LEU A 180 14.66 -14.29 -0.09
CA LEU A 180 15.94 -14.89 -0.46
C LEU A 180 16.98 -13.85 -0.93
N HIS A 181 16.53 -12.67 -1.35
CA HIS A 181 17.40 -11.55 -1.72
C HIS A 181 17.97 -10.86 -0.47
N TYR A 182 17.17 -10.74 0.59
CA TYR A 182 17.56 -10.03 1.82
C TYR A 182 18.10 -10.94 2.93
N LEU A 183 17.76 -12.23 2.92
CA LEU A 183 18.19 -13.18 3.94
C LEU A 183 18.98 -14.33 3.32
N ASP A 184 20.19 -14.53 3.84
CA ASP A 184 20.96 -15.74 3.59
C ASP A 184 20.19 -16.97 4.09
N LEU A 185 20.38 -18.12 3.43
CA LEU A 185 19.66 -19.36 3.76
C LEU A 185 19.81 -19.75 5.24
N ASP A 186 21.01 -19.61 5.83
CA ASP A 186 21.25 -19.94 7.23
C ASP A 186 20.43 -19.05 8.19
N LYS A 187 20.31 -17.76 7.87
CA LYS A 187 19.49 -16.81 8.64
C LYS A 187 18.01 -17.12 8.48
N LEU A 188 17.57 -17.46 7.26
CA LEU A 188 16.19 -17.85 7.00
C LEU A 188 15.82 -19.13 7.76
N VAL A 189 16.67 -20.15 7.77
CA VAL A 189 16.45 -21.39 8.54
C VAL A 189 16.41 -21.09 10.03
N THR A 190 17.33 -20.27 10.54
CA THR A 190 17.35 -19.86 11.96
C THR A 190 16.07 -19.11 12.35
N LEU A 191 15.63 -18.20 11.48
CA LEU A 191 14.41 -17.43 11.64
C LEU A 191 13.18 -18.34 11.69
N LEU A 192 13.06 -19.26 10.72
CA LEU A 192 11.97 -20.23 10.67
C LEU A 192 11.97 -21.15 11.89
N LEU A 193 13.14 -21.64 12.32
CA LEU A 193 13.27 -22.44 13.54
C LEU A 193 12.80 -21.65 14.75
N THR A 194 13.25 -20.40 14.90
CA THR A 194 12.89 -19.52 16.01
C THR A 194 11.38 -19.33 16.07
N LEU A 195 10.72 -19.06 14.94
CA LEU A 195 9.27 -18.94 14.86
C LEU A 195 8.56 -20.26 15.16
N LEU A 196 9.04 -21.40 14.64
CA LEU A 196 8.44 -22.71 14.94
C LEU A 196 8.59 -23.11 16.41
N THR A 197 9.60 -22.59 17.11
CA THR A 197 9.78 -22.74 18.56
C THR A 197 9.11 -21.64 19.38
N GLU A 198 8.23 -20.83 18.76
CA GLU A 198 7.49 -19.75 19.42
C GLU A 198 8.43 -18.71 20.07
N GLY A 199 9.56 -18.44 19.41
CA GLY A 199 10.55 -17.46 19.86
C GLY A 199 10.12 -16.01 19.63
N ARG A 200 11.03 -15.09 19.93
CA ARG A 200 10.85 -13.66 19.69
C ARG A 200 11.73 -13.22 18.55
N VAL A 201 11.13 -12.60 17.56
CA VAL A 201 11.80 -12.16 16.35
C VAL A 201 11.47 -10.68 16.14
N VAL A 202 12.50 -9.90 15.82
CA VAL A 202 12.35 -8.51 15.38
C VAL A 202 13.15 -8.37 14.10
N LEU A 203 12.48 -7.99 13.02
CA LEU A 203 13.13 -7.67 11.75
C LEU A 203 13.32 -6.15 11.67
N ILE A 204 14.54 -5.73 11.34
CA ILE A 204 14.89 -4.33 11.12
C ILE A 204 15.20 -4.17 9.64
N CYS A 205 14.43 -3.33 8.96
CA CYS A 205 14.55 -3.10 7.52
C CYS A 205 14.58 -1.59 7.23
N PRO A 206 15.33 -1.16 6.19
CA PRO A 206 15.39 0.25 5.80
C PRO A 206 14.09 0.73 5.15
N ASP A 207 13.35 -0.16 4.49
CA ASP A 207 12.05 0.14 3.89
C ASP A 207 10.94 -0.66 4.59
N ARG A 208 10.00 0.06 5.20
CA ARG A 208 8.82 -0.52 5.88
C ARG A 208 7.98 -1.40 4.96
N VAL A 209 7.82 -1.03 3.69
CA VAL A 209 6.96 -1.76 2.74
C VAL A 209 7.54 -3.14 2.50
N GLN A 210 8.82 -3.19 2.19
CA GLN A 210 9.55 -4.43 1.98
C GLN A 210 9.54 -5.30 3.24
N CYS A 211 9.70 -4.69 4.42
CA CYS A 211 9.60 -5.39 5.69
C CYS A 211 8.25 -6.10 5.85
N SER A 212 7.14 -5.42 5.56
CA SER A 212 5.80 -6.03 5.68
C SER A 212 5.60 -7.20 4.73
N PHE A 213 6.06 -7.07 3.48
CA PHE A 213 6.03 -8.16 2.53
C PHE A 213 6.92 -9.33 2.97
N MET A 214 8.13 -9.06 3.46
CA MET A 214 9.00 -10.10 3.98
C MET A 214 8.34 -10.85 5.15
N CYS A 215 7.74 -10.14 6.11
CA CYS A 215 7.04 -10.75 7.24
C CYS A 215 5.93 -11.71 6.77
N GLU A 216 5.06 -11.27 5.86
CA GLU A 216 4.02 -12.14 5.31
C GLU A 216 4.60 -13.33 4.54
N ALA A 217 5.68 -13.12 3.78
CA ALA A 217 6.35 -14.18 3.02
C ALA A 217 6.94 -15.25 3.94
N ILE A 218 7.57 -14.83 5.04
CA ILE A 218 8.09 -15.74 6.06
C ILE A 218 6.94 -16.53 6.71
N LEU A 219 5.82 -15.89 7.04
CA LEU A 219 4.64 -16.58 7.57
C LEU A 219 4.05 -17.59 6.59
N MET A 220 4.17 -17.35 5.29
CA MET A 220 3.79 -18.33 4.27
C MET A 220 4.75 -19.50 4.18
N LEU A 221 6.05 -19.28 4.34
CA LEU A 221 7.04 -20.36 4.36
C LEU A 221 6.81 -21.33 5.52
N MET A 222 6.19 -20.89 6.61
CA MET A 222 5.82 -21.75 7.74
C MET A 222 4.61 -22.65 7.47
N LYS A 223 3.93 -22.57 6.32
CA LYS A 223 2.78 -23.44 6.05
C LYS A 223 3.19 -24.92 6.11
N PRO A 224 2.34 -25.80 6.70
CA PRO A 224 0.94 -25.56 7.09
C PRO A 224 0.72 -24.90 8.47
N PHE A 225 1.78 -24.60 9.21
CA PHE A 225 1.67 -23.96 10.53
C PHE A 225 1.13 -22.52 10.43
N THR A 226 0.58 -22.04 11.54
CA THR A 226 0.09 -20.66 11.69
C THR A 226 0.73 -20.01 12.90
N TRP A 227 1.20 -18.77 12.72
CA TRP A 227 1.57 -17.93 13.84
C TRP A 227 0.31 -17.43 14.54
N ASN A 228 0.15 -17.78 15.82
CA ASN A 228 -1.04 -17.46 16.62
C ASN A 228 -0.74 -16.44 17.75
N PHE A 229 0.49 -15.93 17.83
CA PHE A 229 0.91 -14.95 18.83
C PHE A 229 0.92 -13.53 18.27
N THR A 230 1.43 -12.58 19.05
CA THR A 230 1.56 -11.18 18.64
C THR A 230 2.34 -11.09 17.34
N TYR A 231 1.74 -10.43 16.37
CA TYR A 231 2.30 -10.20 15.05
C TYR A 231 2.14 -8.74 14.67
N VAL A 232 3.26 -8.06 14.43
CA VAL A 232 3.28 -6.64 14.04
C VAL A 232 4.36 -6.42 12.98
N SER A 233 3.98 -6.53 11.71
CA SER A 233 4.95 -6.36 10.61
C SER A 233 5.45 -4.93 10.41
N ASN A 234 4.69 -3.93 10.89
CA ASN A 234 5.06 -2.52 10.90
C ASN A 234 4.75 -1.96 12.29
N LEU A 235 5.78 -1.78 13.11
CA LEU A 235 5.63 -1.26 14.45
C LEU A 235 5.71 0.28 14.44
N PRO A 236 4.62 1.01 14.69
CA PRO A 236 4.70 2.46 14.81
C PRO A 236 5.50 2.84 16.06
N ALA A 237 6.16 4.00 16.01
CA ALA A 237 6.98 4.51 17.12
C ALA A 237 6.19 4.61 18.44
N THR A 238 4.88 4.88 18.36
CA THR A 238 3.97 4.96 19.49
C THR A 238 3.68 3.63 20.18
N LEU A 239 4.00 2.49 19.54
CA LEU A 239 3.77 1.14 20.09
C LEU A 239 5.06 0.39 20.39
N VAL A 240 6.22 1.05 20.40
CA VAL A 240 7.53 0.42 20.65
C VAL A 240 7.57 -0.35 21.97
N ASP A 241 6.81 0.07 22.97
CA ASP A 241 6.71 -0.61 24.26
C ASP A 241 6.21 -2.07 24.16
N ILE A 242 5.54 -2.45 23.07
CA ILE A 242 5.14 -3.84 22.82
C ILE A 242 6.35 -4.77 22.72
N LEU A 243 7.52 -4.25 22.34
CA LEU A 243 8.77 -5.02 22.34
C LEU A 243 9.17 -5.47 23.75
N GLY A 244 8.66 -4.83 24.81
CA GLY A 244 8.86 -5.24 26.20
C GLY A 244 7.90 -6.33 26.68
N ALA A 245 6.84 -6.65 25.93
CA ALA A 245 5.82 -7.60 26.36
C ALA A 245 6.41 -9.01 26.58
N PRO A 246 6.06 -9.73 27.66
CA PRO A 246 6.50 -11.11 27.85
C PRO A 246 5.68 -12.04 26.96
N GLY A 247 6.32 -12.69 25.99
CA GLY A 247 5.68 -13.68 25.12
C GLY A 247 6.34 -13.78 23.74
N PRO A 248 5.93 -14.76 22.92
CA PRO A 248 6.33 -14.84 21.52
C PRO A 248 5.85 -13.60 20.76
N LEU A 249 6.71 -13.08 19.90
CA LEU A 249 6.47 -11.87 19.11
C LEU A 249 7.14 -12.05 17.76
N PHE A 250 6.45 -11.64 16.69
CA PHE A 250 7.04 -11.47 15.38
C PHE A 250 6.72 -10.09 14.80
#